data_AF-A6LIY9-F1
#
_entry.id   AF-A6LIY9-F1
#
_cell.length_a   1.000
_cell.length_b   1.000
_cell.length_c   1.000
_cell.angle_alpha   90.00
_cell.angle_beta   90.00
_cell.angle_gamma   90.00
#
_symmetry.space_group_name_H-M   'P 1'
#
loop_
_entity.id
_entity.type
_entity.pdbx_description
1 polymer ?
#
loop_
_entity_poly.entity_id
_entity_poly.type
_entity_poly.pdbx_seq_one_letter_code
_entity_poly.pdbx_strand_id
1 'polypeptide(L)'
;MKIAFGTNDGIFMNEEHFGHSKLYVIYDYKDGEFKKVEEIKNPYAETHMHAKVEEIKEFLGHCDVWVGKSMGKASMMKLKDWGYRTLLVEADTVEEALKEISTKLVE
;
A
#
# COMPACT_ATOMS: atom_id res chain seq x y z
N MET A 1 -11.46 -5.46 5.97
CA MET A 1 -10.13 -4.90 6.32
C MET A 1 -9.63 -4.16 5.10
N LYS A 2 -9.24 -2.89 5.23
CA LYS A 2 -8.83 -2.09 4.07
C LYS A 2 -7.33 -2.20 3.83
N ILE A 3 -6.97 -2.43 2.58
CA ILE A 3 -5.60 -2.71 2.15
C ILE A 3 -5.27 -1.75 1.01
N ALA A 4 -4.22 -0.95 1.18
CA ALA A 4 -3.71 -0.03 0.17
C ALA A 4 -2.53 -0.64 -0.58
N PHE A 5 -2.58 -0.60 -1.92
CA PHE A 5 -1.49 -1.03 -2.80
C PHE A 5 -0.85 0.16 -3.48
N GLY A 6 0.47 0.29 -3.35
CA GLY A 6 1.24 1.31 -4.05
C GLY A 6 1.47 0.94 -5.52
N THR A 7 0.93 1.74 -6.44
CA THR A 7 0.92 1.47 -7.88
C THR A 7 1.38 2.66 -8.72
N ASN A 8 1.77 2.38 -9.95
CA ASN A 8 2.09 3.42 -10.94
C ASN A 8 0.85 3.90 -11.71
N ASP A 9 -0.08 2.99 -12.01
CA ASP A 9 -1.23 3.22 -12.88
C ASP A 9 -2.51 2.48 -12.44
N GLY A 10 -2.48 1.83 -11.27
CA GLY A 10 -3.56 0.99 -10.76
C GLY A 10 -3.53 -0.47 -11.19
N ILE A 11 -2.55 -0.85 -12.03
CA ILE A 11 -2.35 -2.23 -12.51
C ILE A 11 -0.98 -2.73 -12.05
N PHE A 12 0.07 -1.96 -12.32
CA PHE A 12 1.44 -2.32 -11.98
C PHE A 12 1.84 -1.76 -10.61
N MET A 13 2.46 -2.61 -9.81
CA MET A 13 3.05 -2.23 -8.53
C MET A 13 4.15 -1.21 -8.77
N ASN A 14 4.31 -0.27 -7.84
CA ASN A 14 5.45 0.64 -7.90
C ASN A 14 6.73 -0.12 -7.55
N GLU A 15 7.75 -0.01 -8.42
CA GLU A 15 9.06 -0.64 -8.23
C GLU A 15 9.96 0.12 -7.25
N GLU A 16 9.66 1.40 -7.04
CA GLU A 16 10.37 2.23 -6.06
C GLU A 16 9.76 2.08 -4.66
N HIS A 17 9.93 3.10 -3.81
CA HIS A 17 9.34 3.12 -2.48
C HIS A 17 7.83 3.37 -2.52
N PHE A 18 7.09 2.70 -1.64
CA PHE A 18 5.63 2.83 -1.50
C PHE A 18 5.17 4.29 -1.45
N GLY A 19 5.86 5.16 -0.71
CA GLY A 19 5.50 6.58 -0.58
C GLY A 19 5.60 7.40 -1.89
N HIS A 20 6.30 6.89 -2.91
CA HIS A 20 6.43 7.49 -4.24
C HIS A 20 5.41 6.96 -5.25
N SER A 21 4.53 6.05 -4.84
CA SER A 21 3.52 5.52 -5.74
C SER A 21 2.65 6.65 -6.28
N LYS A 22 2.38 6.65 -7.58
CA LYS A 22 1.55 7.69 -8.22
C LYS A 22 0.08 7.53 -7.84
N LEU A 23 -0.34 6.28 -7.64
CA LEU A 23 -1.71 5.91 -7.33
C LEU A 23 -1.72 4.83 -6.24
N TYR A 24 -2.66 4.93 -5.32
CA TYR A 24 -2.97 3.88 -4.37
C TYR A 24 -4.31 3.25 -4.73
N VAL A 25 -4.32 1.94 -4.93
CA VAL A 25 -5.56 1.19 -5.09
C VAL A 25 -5.92 0.54 -3.77
N ILE A 26 -7.16 0.74 -3.33
CA ILE A 26 -7.64 0.23 -2.05
C ILE A 26 -8.61 -0.92 -2.29
N TYR A 27 -8.34 -2.03 -1.61
CA TYR A 27 -9.21 -3.18 -1.55
C TYR A 27 -9.77 -3.35 -0.14
N ASP A 28 -11.04 -3.74 -0.05
CA ASP A 28 -11.59 -4.33 1.16
C ASP A 28 -11.43 -5.85 1.07
N TYR A 29 -10.81 -6.43 2.08
CA TYR A 29 -10.67 -7.86 2.26
C TYR A 29 -11.64 -8.35 3.33
N LYS A 30 -12.55 -9.25 2.94
CA LYS A 30 -13.58 -9.82 3.80
C LYS A 30 -13.92 -11.24 3.34
N ASP A 31 -14.01 -12.17 4.29
CA ASP A 31 -14.42 -13.56 4.03
C ASP A 31 -13.59 -14.28 2.94
N GLY A 32 -12.30 -13.93 2.83
CA GLY A 32 -11.39 -14.50 1.82
C GLY A 32 -11.42 -13.80 0.45
N GLU A 33 -12.29 -12.82 0.26
CA GLU A 33 -12.47 -12.11 -1.01
C GLU A 33 -11.90 -10.69 -0.96
N PHE A 34 -11.28 -10.26 -2.06
CA PHE A 34 -10.81 -8.90 -2.25
C PHE A 34 -11.76 -8.14 -3.17
N LYS A 35 -12.23 -6.98 -2.73
CA LYS A 35 -13.05 -6.08 -3.54
C LYS A 35 -12.38 -4.71 -3.64
N LYS A 36 -12.09 -4.24 -4.86
CA LYS A 36 -11.61 -2.87 -5.09
C LYS A 36 -12.70 -1.89 -4.66
N VAL A 37 -12.36 -0.95 -3.78
CA VAL A 37 -13.33 0.01 -3.22
C VAL A 37 -12.98 1.46 -3.50
N GLU A 38 -11.71 1.78 -3.74
CA GLU A 38 -11.25 3.16 -3.90
C GLU A 38 -9.93 3.24 -4.67
N GLU A 39 -9.69 4.38 -5.33
CA GLU A 39 -8.42 4.75 -5.94
C GLU A 39 -8.06 6.17 -5.53
N ILE A 40 -6.86 6.35 -4.98
CA ILE A 40 -6.40 7.64 -4.46
C ILE A 40 -5.12 8.04 -5.21
N LYS A 41 -5.14 9.20 -5.87
CA LYS A 41 -3.92 9.78 -6.44
C LYS A 41 -3.04 10.31 -5.32
N ASN A 42 -1.75 10.03 -5.39
CA ASN A 42 -0.80 10.55 -4.42
C ASN A 42 -0.50 12.03 -4.73
N PRO A 43 -0.91 12.99 -3.87
CA PRO A 43 -0.63 14.40 -4.11
C PRO A 43 0.87 14.74 -4.01
N TYR A 44 1.68 13.82 -3.48
CA TYR A 44 3.13 13.97 -3.31
C TYR A 44 3.95 13.17 -4.33
N ALA A 45 3.33 12.56 -5.34
CA ALA A 45 4.05 11.76 -6.34
C ALA A 45 5.11 12.59 -7.11
N GLU A 46 4.84 13.87 -7.35
CA GLU A 46 5.70 14.77 -8.12
C GLU A 46 6.57 15.66 -7.24
N THR A 47 6.44 15.58 -5.91
CA THR A 47 7.30 16.36 -5.02
C THR A 47 8.69 15.73 -4.96
N HIS A 48 9.73 16.52 -5.24
CA HIS A 48 11.13 16.09 -5.16
C HIS A 48 11.58 15.61 -3.76
N MET A 49 10.73 15.75 -2.74
CA MET A 49 10.97 15.22 -1.40
C MET A 49 10.18 13.93 -1.20
N HIS A 50 10.84 12.91 -0.68
CA HIS A 50 10.19 11.68 -0.22
C HIS A 50 9.02 12.05 0.71
N ALA A 51 7.79 11.74 0.29
CA ALA A 51 6.60 11.97 1.11
C ALA A 51 6.77 11.29 2.46
N LYS A 52 6.59 12.05 3.54
CA LYS A 52 6.69 11.51 4.90
C LYS A 52 5.51 10.58 5.14
N VAL A 53 5.72 9.57 5.98
CA VAL A 53 4.68 8.59 6.31
C VAL A 53 3.47 9.25 6.98
N GLU A 54 3.69 10.37 7.68
CA GLU A 54 2.66 11.24 8.23
C GLU A 54 1.73 11.82 7.15
N GLU A 55 2.28 12.28 6.03
CA GLU A 55 1.54 12.89 4.91
C GLU A 55 0.72 11.83 4.17
N ILE A 56 1.32 10.67 3.89
CA ILE A 56 0.61 9.54 3.26
C ILE A 56 -0.55 9.05 4.16
N LYS A 57 -0.36 9.09 5.48
CA LYS A 57 -1.38 8.69 6.45
C LYS A 57 -2.59 9.62 6.44
N GLU A 58 -2.49 10.88 6.01
CA GLU A 58 -3.64 11.78 5.97
C GLU A 58 -4.75 11.26 5.05
N PHE A 59 -4.39 10.52 4.00
CA PHE A 59 -5.33 9.96 3.03
C PHE A 59 -5.30 8.43 2.93
N LEU A 60 -4.36 7.73 3.56
CA LEU A 60 -4.37 6.26 3.70
C LEU A 60 -4.56 5.78 5.14
N GLY A 61 -4.79 6.69 6.09
CA GLY A 61 -4.90 6.36 7.51
C GLY A 61 -6.11 5.48 7.85
N HIS A 62 -7.09 5.36 6.94
CA HIS A 62 -8.22 4.44 7.04
C HIS A 62 -7.92 3.02 6.53
N CYS A 63 -6.72 2.78 5.99
CA CYS A 63 -6.27 1.46 5.54
C CYS A 63 -5.46 0.78 6.63
N ASP A 64 -5.86 -0.44 7.00
CA ASP A 64 -5.21 -1.25 8.04
C ASP A 64 -3.85 -1.80 7.56
N VAL A 65 -3.74 -2.09 6.26
CA VAL A 65 -2.56 -2.73 5.65
C VAL A 65 -2.05 -1.93 4.45
N TRP A 66 -0.73 -1.73 4.39
CA TRP A 66 -0.05 -0.98 3.34
C TRP A 66 0.90 -1.92 2.59
N VAL A 67 0.70 -2.08 1.29
CA VAL A 67 1.37 -3.09 0.45
C VAL A 67 2.17 -2.41 -0.67
N GLY A 68 3.45 -2.74 -0.78
CA GLY A 68 4.31 -2.24 -1.87
C GLY A 68 5.52 -3.15 -2.08
N LYS A 69 6.29 -2.93 -3.15
CA LYS A 69 7.54 -3.68 -3.36
C LYS A 69 8.64 -3.29 -2.38
N SER A 70 8.70 -2.00 -2.05
CA SER A 70 9.71 -1.47 -1.13
C SER A 70 9.12 -0.42 -0.21
N MET A 71 9.60 -0.35 1.03
CA MET A 71 9.24 0.70 1.99
C MET A 71 10.42 1.04 2.88
N GLY A 72 10.59 2.33 3.20
CA GLY A 72 11.64 2.79 4.10
C GLY A 72 11.51 2.18 5.50
N LYS A 73 12.62 1.70 6.08
CA LYS A 73 12.64 1.05 7.41
C LYS A 73 12.04 1.92 8.51
N ALA A 74 12.35 3.22 8.51
CA ALA A 74 11.79 4.16 9.48
C ALA A 74 10.26 4.29 9.34
N SER A 75 9.75 4.31 8.11
CA SER A 75 8.31 4.36 7.84
C SER A 75 7.60 3.09 8.31
N MET A 76 8.17 1.91 8.04
CA MET A 76 7.62 0.63 8.52
C MET A 76 7.58 0.57 10.05
N MET A 77 8.64 1.02 10.73
CA MET A 77 8.67 1.07 12.20
C MET A 77 7.59 1.99 12.77
N LYS A 78 7.41 3.19 12.20
CA LYS A 78 6.36 4.13 12.62
C LYS A 78 4.96 3.58 12.37
N LEU A 79 4.70 3.02 11.19
CA LEU A 79 3.40 2.42 10.87
C LEU A 79 3.05 1.29 11.84
N LYS A 80 4.02 0.44 12.16
CA LYS A 80 3.85 -0.62 13.16
C LYS A 80 3.53 -0.06 14.56
N ASP A 81 4.24 0.98 15.00
CA ASP A 81 3.99 1.65 16.28
C ASP A 81 2.57 2.25 16.34
N TRP A 82 2.06 2.74 15.21
CA TRP A 82 0.70 3.24 15.07
C TRP A 82 -0.37 2.16 14.85
N GLY A 83 0.00 0.87 14.84
CA GLY A 83 -0.92 -0.26 14.70
C GLY A 83 -1.26 -0.65 13.27
N TYR A 84 -0.58 -0.10 12.26
CA TYR A 84 -0.72 -0.50 10.86
C TYR A 84 0.19 -1.68 10.51
N ARG A 85 -0.25 -2.52 9.57
CA ARG A 85 0.57 -3.60 9.02
C ARG A 85 1.17 -3.17 7.68
N THR A 86 2.45 -3.45 7.48
CA THR A 86 3.12 -3.25 6.19
C THR A 86 3.50 -4.59 5.59
N LEU A 87 3.19 -4.81 4.31
CA LEU A 87 3.57 -6.01 3.59
C LEU A 87 4.42 -5.63 2.38
N LEU A 88 5.57 -6.30 2.26
CA LEU A 88 6.38 -6.26 1.05
C LEU A 88 6.05 -7.46 0.16
N VAL A 89 5.94 -7.21 -1.13
CA VAL A 89 5.62 -8.20 -2.17
C VAL A 89 6.63 -8.11 -3.31
N GLU A 90 6.86 -9.22 -4.00
CA GLU A 90 7.71 -9.24 -5.20
C GLU A 90 6.88 -9.12 -6.49
N ALA A 91 5.56 -9.31 -6.39
CA ALA A 91 4.59 -9.20 -7.47
C ALA A 91 4.72 -7.92 -8.32
N ASP A 92 4.67 -8.06 -9.65
CA ASP A 92 4.74 -6.94 -10.60
C ASP A 92 3.39 -6.25 -10.77
N THR A 93 2.30 -6.99 -10.60
CA THR A 93 0.94 -6.48 -10.75
C THR A 93 0.15 -6.55 -9.44
N VAL A 94 -0.88 -5.70 -9.32
CA VAL A 94 -1.81 -5.74 -8.19
C VAL A 94 -2.50 -7.10 -8.08
N GLU A 95 -2.85 -7.73 -9.22
CA GLU A 95 -3.49 -9.05 -9.21
C GLU A 95 -2.59 -10.14 -8.61
N GLU A 96 -1.31 -10.14 -8.98
CA GLU A 96 -0.31 -11.04 -8.39
C GLU A 96 -0.10 -10.73 -6.91
N ALA A 97 -0.05 -9.44 -6.54
CA ALA A 97 0.12 -9.02 -5.15
C ALA A 97 -1.05 -9.50 -4.28
N LEU A 98 -2.29 -9.43 -4.77
CA LEU A 98 -3.48 -9.96 -4.08
C LEU A 98 -3.34 -11.46 -3.80
N LYS A 99 -2.86 -12.23 -4.79
CA LYS A 99 -2.59 -13.67 -4.63
C LYS A 99 -1.49 -13.90 -3.59
N GLU A 100 -0.40 -13.14 -3.67
CA GLU A 100 0.74 -13.27 -2.77
C GLU A 100 0.38 -12.97 -1.31
N ILE A 101 -0.39 -11.91 -1.05
CA ILE A 101 -0.76 -11.55 0.32
C ILE A 101 -1.91 -12.38 0.89
N SER A 102 -2.71 -13.04 0.04
CA SER A 102 -3.84 -13.85 0.51
C SER A 102 -3.44 -14.91 1.54
N THR A 103 -2.23 -15.46 1.41
CA THR A 103 -1.66 -16.42 2.36
C THR A 103 -1.16 -15.75 3.64
N LYS A 104 -0.60 -14.54 3.52
CA LYS A 104 -0.05 -13.74 4.64
C LYS A 104 -1.14 -13.11 5.54
N LEU A 105 -2.37 -12.99 5.06
CA LEU A 105 -3.50 -12.36 5.78
C LEU A 105 -4.31 -13.33 6.64
N VAL A 106 -4.12 -14.65 6.46
CA VAL A 106 -4.81 -15.71 7.21
C VAL A 106 -3.98 -16.20 8.41
N GLU A 107 -2.70 -15.78 8.49
CA GLU A 107 -1.79 -15.97 9.63
C GLU A 107 -2.01 -14.92 10.72
#